data_AF-A0A167XEG4-F1
#
_entry.id   AF-A0A167XEG4-F1
#
_cell.length_a   1.000
_cell.length_b   1.000
_cell.length_c   1.000
_cell.angle_alpha   90.00
_cell.angle_beta   90.00
_cell.angle_gamma   90.00
#
_symmetry.space_group_name_H-M   'P 1'
#
loop_
_entity.id
_entity.type
_entity.pdbx_description
1 polymer ?
#
loop_
_entity_poly.entity_id
_entity_poly.type
_entity_poly.pdbx_seq_one_letter_code
_entity_poly.pdbx_strand_id
1 'polypeptide(L)'
;MDNSTRTLGDCCLAMALLPIDIGEVEASGRKKMNPAYLPEAQWMFNKLTEEYNAYLAISYFQGAWWVRLSGQVYMDMEDFQWTAQVLRELCDRFGRGEHLKGPNNYKAGKDEV
;
A
#
# COMPACT_ATOMS: atom_id res chain seq x y z
N MET A 1 -1.17 -12.32 11.26
CA MET A 1 -1.55 -12.92 9.97
C MET A 1 -1.21 -14.40 9.87
N ASP A 2 -0.85 -15.06 10.98
CA ASP A 2 -0.57 -16.48 10.97
C ASP A 2 -1.77 -17.28 11.50
N ASN A 3 -1.87 -18.56 11.16
CA ASN A 3 -2.88 -19.45 11.72
C ASN A 3 -2.42 -20.00 13.09
N SER A 4 -3.33 -20.64 13.82
CA SER A 4 -3.05 -21.18 15.16
C SER A 4 -1.91 -22.22 15.16
N THR A 5 -1.67 -22.88 14.02
CA THR A 5 -0.61 -23.88 13.83
C THR A 5 0.70 -23.29 13.30
N ARG A 6 0.77 -21.97 13.07
CA ARG A 6 1.92 -21.23 12.53
C ARG A 6 2.44 -21.68 11.16
N THR A 7 1.60 -22.30 10.36
CA THR A 7 2.00 -22.84 9.06
C THR A 7 1.89 -21.82 7.92
N LEU A 8 1.26 -20.66 8.14
CA LEU A 8 1.21 -19.60 7.13
C LEU A 8 2.46 -18.70 7.19
N GLY A 9 3.07 -18.57 8.38
CA GLY A 9 4.30 -17.82 8.59
C GLY A 9 5.58 -18.62 8.37
N ASP A 10 5.51 -19.93 8.21
CA ASP A 10 6.67 -20.81 7.98
C ASP A 10 7.15 -20.77 6.51
N CYS A 11 7.44 -19.56 6.02
CA CYS A 11 7.97 -19.32 4.70
C CYS A 11 8.71 -17.98 4.64
N CYS A 12 9.31 -17.66 3.49
CA CYS A 12 10.03 -16.39 3.27
C CYS A 12 9.09 -15.22 2.90
N LEU A 13 7.79 -15.31 3.19
CA LEU A 13 6.84 -14.22 2.98
C LEU A 13 6.66 -13.45 4.28
N ALA A 14 6.94 -12.16 4.25
CA ALA A 14 6.69 -11.25 5.36
C ALA A 14 5.54 -10.31 5.02
N MET A 15 4.72 -9.98 6.02
CA MET A 15 3.66 -8.99 5.88
C MET A 15 3.98 -7.78 6.76
N ALA A 16 4.01 -6.59 6.17
CA ALA A 16 4.27 -5.34 6.88
C ALA A 16 3.04 -4.43 6.82
N LEU A 17 2.75 -3.76 7.94
CA LEU A 17 1.69 -2.77 8.03
C LEU A 17 2.12 -1.49 7.31
N LEU A 18 1.28 -0.97 6.41
CA LEU A 18 1.54 0.33 5.79
C LEU A 18 1.13 1.46 6.74
N PRO A 19 1.96 2.50 6.91
CA PRO A 19 1.64 3.66 7.74
C PRO A 19 0.66 4.61 7.03
N ILE A 20 -0.53 4.10 6.68
CA ILE A 20 -1.62 4.85 6.05
C ILE A 20 -2.90 4.63 6.87
N ASP A 21 -3.51 5.73 7.31
CA ASP A 21 -4.78 5.69 8.03
C ASP A 21 -5.95 5.34 7.09
N ILE A 22 -7.06 4.87 7.66
CA ILE A 22 -8.29 4.49 6.94
C ILE A 22 -9.41 5.49 7.20
N GLY A 23 -10.14 5.90 6.15
CA GLY A 23 -11.32 6.77 6.25
C GLY A 23 -11.28 7.95 5.29
N GLU A 24 -11.98 9.04 5.65
CA GLU A 24 -11.88 10.33 4.96
C GLU A 24 -10.79 11.21 5.60
N VAL A 25 -10.42 12.28 4.90
CA VAL A 25 -9.33 13.22 5.23
C VAL A 25 -9.31 13.56 6.72
N GLU A 26 -8.13 13.46 7.36
CA GLU A 26 -7.97 13.94 8.73
C GLU A 26 -7.98 15.46 8.82
N ALA A 27 -8.29 15.99 10.00
CA ALA A 27 -8.10 17.41 10.33
C ALA A 27 -6.66 17.89 10.09
N SER A 28 -5.68 16.98 10.05
CA SER A 28 -4.27 17.25 9.72
C SER A 28 -4.00 17.47 8.21
N GLY A 29 -5.01 17.28 7.35
CA GLY A 29 -4.91 17.43 5.90
C GLY A 29 -4.32 16.21 5.18
N ARG A 30 -3.97 15.13 5.89
CA ARG A 30 -3.51 13.88 5.28
C ARG A 30 -4.70 13.06 4.76
N LYS A 31 -4.56 12.54 3.54
CA LYS A 31 -5.50 11.60 2.91
C LYS A 31 -5.31 10.21 3.48
N LYS A 32 -6.44 9.53 3.67
CA LYS A 32 -6.54 8.16 4.16
C LYS A 32 -6.94 7.23 3.01
N MET A 33 -6.58 5.97 3.11
CA MET A 33 -6.83 5.00 2.05
C MET A 33 -8.11 4.21 2.34
N ASN A 34 -9.07 4.25 1.43
CA ASN A 34 -10.38 3.64 1.59
C ASN A 34 -10.34 2.16 1.15
N PRO A 35 -10.69 1.21 2.04
CA PRO A 35 -10.65 -0.23 1.77
C PRO A 35 -11.51 -0.71 0.59
N ALA A 36 -12.55 0.03 0.23
CA ALA A 36 -13.41 -0.28 -0.92
C ALA A 36 -12.84 0.23 -2.25
N TYR A 37 -11.77 1.03 -2.22
CA TYR A 37 -11.27 1.77 -3.38
C TYR A 37 -10.07 1.06 -4.03
N LEU A 38 -10.38 0.14 -4.95
CA LEU A 38 -9.37 -0.43 -5.87
C LEU A 38 -8.48 0.62 -6.57
N PRO A 39 -8.97 1.82 -6.97
CA PRO A 39 -8.13 2.83 -7.61
C PRO A 39 -6.97 3.34 -6.75
N GLU A 40 -7.10 3.40 -5.43
CA GLU A 40 -6.04 3.87 -4.54
C GLU A 40 -4.92 2.83 -4.41
N ALA A 41 -5.29 1.56 -4.27
CA ALA A 41 -4.32 0.46 -4.32
C ALA A 41 -3.66 0.37 -5.69
N GLN A 42 -4.43 0.57 -6.77
CA GLN A 42 -3.89 0.63 -8.12
C GLN A 42 -2.90 1.79 -8.31
N TRP A 43 -3.15 2.96 -7.70
CA TRP A 43 -2.20 4.06 -7.74
C TRP A 43 -0.87 3.68 -7.11
N MET A 44 -0.87 3.03 -5.95
CA MET A 44 0.35 2.53 -5.32
C MET A 44 1.09 1.53 -6.22
N PHE A 45 0.36 0.60 -6.86
CA PHE A 45 0.95 -0.36 -7.81
C PHE A 45 1.58 0.30 -9.03
N ASN A 46 0.90 1.30 -9.62
CA ASN A 46 1.43 2.02 -10.77
C ASN A 46 2.71 2.76 -10.39
N LYS A 47 2.73 3.43 -9.23
CA LYS A 47 3.93 4.14 -8.76
C LYS A 47 5.10 3.20 -8.51
N LEU A 48 4.88 2.08 -7.82
CA LEU A 48 5.91 1.05 -7.62
C LEU A 48 6.48 0.56 -8.96
N THR A 49 5.62 0.29 -9.93
CA THR A 49 6.04 -0.26 -11.23
C THR A 49 6.75 0.79 -12.10
N GLU A 50 6.17 1.98 -12.23
CA GLU A 50 6.62 3.02 -13.18
C GLU A 50 7.84 3.79 -12.67
N GLU A 51 7.94 4.02 -11.36
CA GLU A 51 8.99 4.89 -10.79
C GLU A 51 10.10 4.11 -10.08
N TYR A 52 9.78 2.93 -9.55
CA TYR A 52 10.71 2.14 -8.74
C TYR A 52 11.05 0.78 -9.34
N ASN A 53 10.48 0.42 -10.50
CA ASN A 53 10.66 -0.88 -11.15
C ASN A 53 10.39 -2.07 -10.20
N ALA A 54 9.43 -1.90 -9.28
CA ALA A 54 9.11 -2.88 -8.25
C ALA A 54 7.63 -3.28 -8.31
N TYR A 55 7.33 -4.48 -7.85
CA TYR A 55 5.97 -4.95 -7.66
C TYR A 55 5.81 -5.54 -6.26
N LEU A 56 4.89 -4.99 -5.48
CA LEU A 56 4.57 -5.43 -4.14
C LEU A 56 3.07 -5.66 -4.02
N ALA A 57 2.65 -6.78 -3.45
CA ALA A 57 1.23 -7.04 -3.26
C ALA A 57 0.71 -6.26 -2.03
N ILE A 58 -0.26 -5.37 -2.25
CA ILE A 58 -0.90 -4.56 -1.22
C ILE A 58 -2.33 -5.06 -1.04
N SER A 59 -2.77 -5.23 0.20
CA SER A 59 -4.10 -5.78 0.51
C SER A 59 -4.67 -5.18 1.77
N TYR A 60 -5.97 -4.94 1.75
CA TYR A 60 -6.70 -4.55 2.95
C TYR A 60 -7.14 -5.79 3.72
N PHE A 61 -6.72 -5.90 4.98
CA PHE A 61 -7.03 -7.04 5.83
C PHE A 61 -7.12 -6.63 7.30
N GLN A 62 -8.17 -7.08 7.99
CA GLN A 62 -8.43 -6.78 9.41
C GLN A 62 -8.30 -5.30 9.78
N GLY A 63 -8.94 -4.41 9.00
CA GLY A 63 -8.96 -3.00 9.36
C GLY A 63 -7.64 -2.26 9.13
N ALA A 64 -6.78 -2.77 8.25
CA ALA A 64 -5.45 -2.22 7.98
C ALA A 64 -5.00 -2.52 6.55
N TRP A 65 -4.17 -1.63 5.99
CA TRP A 65 -3.48 -1.87 4.72
C TRP A 65 -2.14 -2.54 4.97
N TRP A 66 -1.93 -3.66 4.30
CA TRP A 66 -0.73 -4.48 4.44
C TRP A 66 -0.03 -4.61 3.10
N VAL A 67 1.29 -4.74 3.15
CA VAL A 67 2.12 -5.12 2.01
C VAL A 67 2.76 -6.46 2.28
N ARG A 68 2.81 -7.32 1.26
CA ARG A 68 3.55 -8.59 1.29
C ARG A 68 4.92 -8.41 0.65
N LEU A 69 5.95 -8.74 1.40
CA LEU A 69 7.34 -8.84 0.95
C LEU A 69 7.68 -10.31 0.73
N SER A 70 8.30 -10.61 -0.42
CA SER A 70 8.63 -11.98 -0.80
C SER A 70 10.13 -12.17 -0.79
N GLY A 71 10.70 -12.67 0.32
CA GLY A 71 12.10 -13.05 0.38
C GLY A 71 12.43 -14.11 -0.66
N GLN A 72 13.57 -13.93 -1.34
CA GLN A 72 14.05 -14.82 -2.39
C GLN A 72 15.55 -15.04 -2.23
N VAL A 73 16.08 -16.13 -2.79
CA VAL A 73 17.49 -16.52 -2.67
C VAL A 73 18.49 -15.52 -3.28
N TYR A 74 17.99 -14.61 -4.10
CA TYR A 74 18.76 -13.56 -4.76
C TYR A 74 18.61 -12.20 -4.09
N MET A 75 17.87 -12.10 -2.97
CA MET A 75 17.72 -10.86 -2.22
C MET A 75 18.51 -10.89 -0.92
N ASP A 76 18.87 -9.70 -0.47
CA ASP A 76 19.55 -9.48 0.80
C ASP A 76 18.82 -8.42 1.66
N MET A 77 19.45 -8.02 2.77
CA MET A 77 18.85 -7.05 3.68
C MET A 77 18.71 -5.65 3.06
N GLU A 78 19.59 -5.28 2.13
CA GLU A 78 19.58 -3.96 1.49
C GLU A 78 18.32 -3.80 0.64
N ASP A 79 17.86 -4.86 -0.04
CA ASP A 79 16.60 -4.87 -0.80
C ASP A 79 15.38 -4.55 0.08
N PHE A 80 15.34 -5.12 1.30
CA PHE A 80 14.26 -4.87 2.25
C PHE A 80 14.33 -3.46 2.84
N GLN A 81 15.54 -2.94 3.09
CA GLN A 81 15.73 -1.56 3.55
C GLN A 81 15.31 -0.55 2.49
N TRP A 82 15.71 -0.77 1.24
CA TRP A 82 15.27 0.03 0.10
C TRP A 82 13.75 -0.02 -0.04
N THR A 83 13.14 -1.20 0.04
CA THR A 83 11.69 -1.37 -0.04
C THR A 83 10.97 -0.57 1.06
N ALA A 84 11.49 -0.59 2.29
CA ALA A 84 10.92 0.19 3.39
C ALA A 84 10.98 1.71 3.14
N GLN A 85 12.06 2.20 2.55
CA GLN A 85 12.20 3.62 2.18
C GLN A 85 11.20 4.02 1.09
N VAL A 86 11.08 3.21 0.02
CA VAL A 86 10.12 3.44 -1.08
C VAL A 86 8.68 3.45 -0.56
N LEU A 87 8.31 2.46 0.25
CA LEU A 87 6.96 2.38 0.81
C LEU A 87 6.64 3.58 1.70
N ARG A 88 7.59 4.02 2.53
CA ARG A 88 7.42 5.22 3.36
C ARG A 88 7.17 6.46 2.51
N GLU A 89 7.98 6.65 1.47
CA GLU A 89 7.83 7.78 0.55
C GLU A 89 6.46 7.77 -0.14
N LEU A 90 6.03 6.61 -0.65
CA LEU A 90 4.73 6.46 -1.31
C LEU A 90 3.57 6.68 -0.35
N CYS A 91 3.65 6.21 0.90
CA CYS A 91 2.62 6.49 1.92
C CYS A 91 2.53 8.00 2.22
N ASP A 92 3.66 8.71 2.24
CA ASP A 92 3.68 10.16 2.43
C ASP A 92 3.11 10.90 1.22
N ARG A 93 3.44 10.48 -0.01
CA ARG A 93 2.87 11.02 -1.26
C ARG A 93 1.37 10.80 -1.36
N PHE A 94 0.94 9.58 -1.01
CA PHE A 94 -0.47 9.24 -0.92
C PHE A 94 -1.19 10.14 0.07
N GLY A 95 -0.63 10.30 1.27
CA GLY A 95 -1.15 11.19 2.32
C GLY A 95 -1.26 12.65 1.88
N ARG A 96 -0.40 13.12 0.96
CA ARG A 96 -0.49 14.46 0.36
C ARG A 96 -1.52 14.57 -0.79
N GLY A 97 -2.24 13.49 -1.10
CA GLY A 97 -3.26 13.47 -2.13
C GLY A 97 -2.72 13.42 -3.56
N GLU A 98 -1.50 12.92 -3.76
CA GLU A 98 -0.94 12.80 -5.11
C GLU A 98 -1.76 11.85 -5.99
N HIS A 99 -2.40 10.84 -5.40
CA HIS A 99 -3.32 9.93 -6.09
C HIS A 99 -4.56 10.62 -6.70
N LEU A 100 -4.81 11.88 -6.35
CA LEU A 100 -5.89 12.70 -6.90
C LEU A 100 -5.45 13.59 -8.08
N LYS A 101 -4.16 13.58 -8.42
CA LYS A 101 -3.54 14.48 -9.42
C LYS A 101 -3.06 13.66 -10.63
N GLY A 102 -3.98 13.23 -11.50
CA GLY A 102 -3.64 12.51 -12.72
C GLY A 102 -4.77 12.51 -13.76
N PRO A 103 -4.49 12.19 -15.04
CA PRO A 103 -5.50 12.19 -16.11
C PRO A 103 -6.62 11.15 -15.88
N ASN A 104 -6.36 10.13 -15.06
CA ASN A 104 -7.37 9.22 -14.52
C ASN A 104 -7.93 9.73 -13.19
N ASN A 105 -8.53 10.92 -13.23
CA ASN A 105 -9.46 11.34 -12.18
C ASN A 105 -10.67 10.40 -12.25
N TYR A 106 -10.59 9.25 -11.57
CA TYR A 106 -11.79 8.48 -11.26
C TYR A 106 -12.64 9.38 -10.37
N LYS A 107 -13.62 10.04 -10.99
CA LYS A 107 -14.65 10.76 -10.25
C LYS A 107 -15.38 9.68 -9.46
N ALA A 108 -15.19 9.66 -8.14
CA ALA A 108 -16.19 9.11 -7.26
C ALA A 108 -17.53 9.64 -7.77
N GLY A 109 -18.41 8.73 -8.20
CA GLY A 109 -19.76 9.11 -8.59
C GLY A 109 -20.28 10.02 -7.50
N LYS A 110 -20.68 11.23 -7.87
CA LYS A 110 -21.55 12.01 -7.01
C LYS A 110 -22.76 11.11 -6.81
N ASP A 111 -22.99 10.67 -5.59
CA ASP A 111 -24.28 10.12 -5.21
C ASP A 111 -25.33 11.16 -5.56
N GLU A 112 -26.04 10.90 -6.66
CA GLU A 112 -27.35 11.48 -6.90
C GLU A 112 -28.29 10.86 -5.87
N VAL A 113 -28.67 11.67 -4.88
CA VAL A 113 -29.97 11.60 -4.20
C VAL A 113 -30.62 12.96 -4.33
#